data_AF-A0AA35STE9-F1
#
_entry.id   AF-A0AA35STE9-F1
#
_cell.length_a   1.000
_cell.length_b   1.000
_cell.length_c   1.000
_cell.angle_alpha   90.00
_cell.angle_beta   90.00
_cell.angle_gamma   90.00
#
_symmetry.space_group_name_H-M   'P 1'
#
loop_
_entity.id
_entity.type
_entity.pdbx_description
1 polymer ?
#
loop_
_entity_poly.entity_id
_entity_poly.type
_entity_poly.pdbx_seq_one_letter_code
_entity_poly.pdbx_strand_id
1 'polypeptide(L)'
;MSVEAKVQGIIAEQLGVDEKEVTESASFIDDLGADSLDTVELVMAFEEEFDIEISDEDAEEITTVADAIRYITEKTSEKDVLNVVQAVSRVAVGASVGG
;
A
#
# COMPACT_ATOMS: atom_id res chain seq x y z
N MET A 1 9.97 -3.56 -9.68
CA MET A 1 8.71 -4.30 -9.53
C MET A 1 7.58 -3.29 -9.50
N SER A 2 6.43 -3.58 -10.11
CA SER A 2 5.23 -2.73 -10.03
C SER A 2 4.60 -2.86 -8.64
N VAL A 3 3.71 -1.92 -8.28
CA VAL A 3 2.89 -2.02 -7.05
C VAL A 3 2.09 -3.32 -7.07
N GLU A 4 1.41 -3.60 -8.18
CA GLU A 4 0.67 -4.84 -8.40
C GLU A 4 1.48 -6.10 -8.06
N ALA A 5 2.67 -6.26 -8.65
CA ALA A 5 3.50 -7.44 -8.44
C ALA A 5 3.96 -7.60 -6.97
N LYS A 6 4.21 -6.47 -6.27
CA LYS A 6 4.57 -6.50 -4.85
C LYS A 6 3.37 -6.88 -3.99
N VAL A 7 2.20 -6.28 -4.25
CA VAL A 7 0.96 -6.57 -3.51
C VAL A 7 0.60 -8.05 -3.66
N GLN A 8 0.62 -8.57 -4.89
CA GLN A 8 0.34 -9.99 -5.15
C GLN A 8 1.32 -10.91 -4.44
N GLY A 9 2.62 -10.57 -4.44
CA GLY A 9 3.66 -11.35 -3.75
C GLY A 9 3.44 -11.38 -2.24
N ILE A 10 3.14 -10.24 -1.61
CA ILE A 10 2.85 -10.18 -0.17
C ILE A 10 1.63 -11.04 0.18
N ILE A 11 0.56 -10.94 -0.60
CA ILE A 11 -0.67 -11.71 -0.36
C ILE A 11 -0.39 -13.21 -0.47
N ALA A 12 0.31 -13.63 -1.52
CA ALA A 12 0.67 -15.04 -1.72
C ALA A 12 1.54 -15.58 -0.57
N GLU A 13 2.52 -14.80 -0.11
CA GLU A 13 3.41 -15.18 0.98
C GLU A 13 2.68 -15.23 2.33
N GLN A 14 1.91 -14.18 2.67
CA GLN A 14 1.24 -14.07 3.96
C GLN A 14 0.14 -15.12 4.13
N LEU A 15 -0.66 -15.35 3.09
CA LEU A 15 -1.77 -16.30 3.13
C LEU A 15 -1.35 -17.73 2.77
N GLY A 16 -0.12 -17.92 2.27
CA GLY A 16 0.37 -19.24 1.85
C GLY A 16 -0.38 -19.83 0.65
N VAL A 17 -0.83 -18.98 -0.28
CA VAL A 17 -1.58 -19.34 -1.49
C VAL A 17 -0.70 -19.27 -2.74
N ASP A 18 -1.10 -19.89 -3.85
CA ASP A 18 -0.36 -19.77 -5.12
C ASP A 18 -0.58 -18.35 -5.69
N GLU A 19 0.46 -17.69 -6.20
CA GLU A 19 0.35 -16.36 -6.84
C GLU A 19 -0.74 -16.32 -7.93
N LYS A 20 -1.03 -17.46 -8.58
CA LYS A 20 -2.08 -17.56 -9.61
C LYS A 20 -3.49 -17.43 -9.04
N GLU A 21 -3.68 -17.68 -7.75
CA GLU A 21 -4.96 -17.51 -7.05
C GLU A 21 -5.20 -16.03 -6.70
N VAL A 22 -4.13 -15.23 -6.60
CA VAL A 22 -4.16 -13.79 -6.27
C VAL A 22 -4.53 -12.94 -7.49
N THR A 23 -5.73 -13.18 -8.02
CA THR A 23 -6.32 -12.39 -9.11
C THR A 23 -6.88 -11.07 -8.59
N GLU A 24 -6.94 -10.04 -9.43
CA GLU A 24 -7.51 -8.73 -9.06
C GLU A 24 -8.91 -8.82 -8.43
N SER A 25 -9.73 -9.76 -8.90
CA SER A 25 -11.10 -9.97 -8.40
C SER A 25 -11.20 -10.80 -7.12
N ALA A 26 -10.11 -11.41 -6.66
CA ALA A 26 -10.16 -12.29 -5.50
C ALA A 26 -10.47 -11.51 -4.22
N SER A 27 -11.50 -11.94 -3.51
CA SER A 27 -11.81 -11.54 -2.14
C SER A 27 -10.80 -12.15 -1.19
N PHE A 28 -10.25 -11.35 -0.27
CA PHE A 28 -9.30 -11.86 0.72
C PHE A 28 -9.92 -12.96 1.58
N ILE A 29 -11.18 -12.77 1.98
CA ILE A 29 -11.87 -13.71 2.86
C ILE A 29 -12.52 -14.83 2.06
N ASP A 30 -13.32 -14.50 1.04
CA ASP A 30 -14.16 -15.51 0.38
C ASP A 30 -13.38 -16.41 -0.59
N ASP A 31 -12.38 -15.86 -1.28
CA ASP A 31 -11.63 -16.58 -2.31
C ASP A 31 -10.26 -17.06 -1.80
N LEU A 32 -9.54 -16.23 -1.04
CA LEU A 32 -8.20 -16.55 -0.54
C LEU A 32 -8.21 -17.14 0.88
N GLY A 33 -9.36 -17.14 1.56
CA GLY A 33 -9.53 -17.79 2.86
C GLY A 33 -8.84 -17.07 4.02
N ALA A 34 -8.51 -15.79 3.88
CA ALA A 34 -7.96 -14.98 4.96
C ALA A 34 -8.95 -14.89 6.11
N ASP A 35 -8.47 -15.07 7.33
CA ASP A 35 -9.23 -14.79 8.54
C ASP A 35 -9.01 -13.34 9.03
N SER A 36 -9.65 -12.98 10.15
CA SER A 36 -9.54 -11.63 10.72
C SER A 36 -8.12 -11.25 11.15
N LEU A 37 -7.29 -12.23 11.53
CA LEU A 37 -5.90 -11.98 11.90
C LEU A 37 -5.06 -11.79 10.64
N ASP A 38 -5.27 -12.64 9.64
CA ASP A 38 -4.58 -12.55 8.35
C ASP A 38 -4.78 -11.18 7.69
N THR A 39 -6.00 -10.63 7.74
CA THR A 39 -6.28 -9.28 7.20
C THR A 39 -5.50 -8.19 7.94
N VAL A 40 -5.33 -8.31 9.25
CA VAL A 40 -4.55 -7.35 10.06
C VAL A 40 -3.06 -7.47 9.73
N GLU A 41 -2.55 -8.69 9.57
CA GLU A 41 -1.15 -8.92 9.20
C GLU A 41 -0.84 -8.44 7.78
N LEU A 42 -1.76 -8.64 6.83
CA LEU A 42 -1.65 -8.10 5.46
C LEU A 42 -1.55 -6.58 5.46
N VAL A 43 -2.41 -5.89 6.21
CA VAL A 43 -2.40 -4.42 6.31
C VAL A 43 -1.05 -3.94 6.84
N MET A 44 -0.55 -4.54 7.93
CA MET A 44 0.77 -4.18 8.49
C MET A 44 1.91 -4.44 7.49
N ALA A 45 1.86 -5.54 6.74
CA ALA A 45 2.85 -5.85 5.72
C ALA A 45 2.83 -4.83 4.57
N PHE A 46 1.65 -4.35 4.16
CA PHE A 46 1.54 -3.28 3.17
C PHE A 46 2.07 -1.94 3.71
N GLU A 47 1.75 -1.57 4.95
CA GLU A 47 2.28 -0.37 5.58
C GLU A 47 3.81 -0.38 5.61
N GLU A 48 4.42 -1.49 6.02
CA GLU A 48 5.87 -1.64 6.11
C GLU A 48 6.54 -1.64 4.72
N GLU A 49 6.04 -2.42 3.75
CA GLU A 49 6.67 -2.53 2.42
C GLU A 49 6.60 -1.21 1.63
N PHE A 50 5.50 -0.47 1.77
CA PHE A 50 5.25 0.74 0.99
C PHE A 50 5.50 2.04 1.77
N ASP A 51 5.84 1.95 3.06
CA ASP A 51 6.01 3.09 3.96
C ASP A 51 4.77 4.00 3.92
N ILE A 52 3.58 3.42 4.07
CA ILE A 52 2.29 4.12 4.09
C ILE A 52 1.58 3.88 5.43
N GLU A 53 0.58 4.70 5.72
CA GLU A 53 -0.33 4.50 6.85
C GLU A 53 -1.72 4.17 6.30
N ILE A 54 -2.34 3.09 6.77
CA ILE A 54 -3.68 2.65 6.43
C ILE A 54 -4.53 2.77 7.69
N SER A 55 -5.60 3.58 7.63
CA SER A 55 -6.50 3.69 8.78
C SER A 55 -7.36 2.43 8.92
N ASP A 56 -7.85 2.15 10.13
CA ASP A 56 -8.76 1.03 10.38
C ASP A 56 -10.00 1.11 9.46
N GLU A 57 -10.55 2.31 9.25
CA GLU A 57 -11.70 2.55 8.36
C GLU A 57 -11.37 2.21 6.90
N ASP A 58 -10.20 2.64 6.41
CA ASP A 58 -9.78 2.31 5.05
C ASP A 58 -9.51 0.80 4.88
N ALA A 59 -8.91 0.17 5.89
CA ALA A 59 -8.63 -1.27 5.89
C ALA A 59 -9.91 -2.10 5.77
N GLU A 60 -11.01 -1.68 6.42
CA GLU A 60 -12.33 -2.33 6.29
C GLU A 60 -12.91 -2.24 4.87
N GLU A 61 -12.54 -1.23 4.08
CA GLU A 61 -12.98 -1.07 2.68
C GLU A 61 -12.13 -1.89 1.69
N ILE A 62 -10.93 -2.32 2.09
CA ILE A 62 -10.02 -3.11 1.24
C ILE A 62 -10.37 -4.60 1.36
N THR A 63 -11.30 -5.04 0.51
CA THR A 63 -11.82 -6.41 0.55
C THR A 63 -11.26 -7.32 -0.55
N THR A 64 -10.73 -6.73 -1.63
CA THR A 64 -10.20 -7.45 -2.79
C THR A 64 -8.75 -7.08 -3.11
N VAL A 65 -8.08 -7.94 -3.89
CA VAL A 65 -6.73 -7.67 -4.42
C VAL A 65 -6.70 -6.35 -5.20
N ALA A 66 -7.70 -6.09 -6.05
CA ALA A 66 -7.79 -4.84 -6.81
C ALA A 66 -7.89 -3.60 -5.91
N ASP A 67 -8.65 -3.70 -4.82
CA ASP A 67 -8.79 -2.59 -3.86
C ASP A 67 -7.45 -2.26 -3.21
N ALA A 68 -6.70 -3.29 -2.78
CA ALA A 68 -5.38 -3.08 -2.19
C ALA A 68 -4.40 -2.46 -3.18
N ILE A 69 -4.33 -2.97 -4.41
CA ILE A 69 -3.46 -2.43 -5.47
C ILE A 69 -3.79 -0.96 -5.72
N ARG A 70 -5.08 -0.64 -5.87
CA ARG A 70 -5.55 0.73 -6.11
C ARG A 70 -5.18 1.65 -4.96
N TYR A 71 -5.55 1.28 -3.73
CA TYR A 71 -5.31 2.10 -2.54
C TYR A 71 -3.81 2.37 -2.36
N ILE A 72 -2.98 1.34 -2.44
CA ILE A 72 -1.52 1.47 -2.28
C ILE A 72 -0.92 2.32 -3.40
N THR A 73 -1.39 2.16 -4.64
CA THR A 73 -0.93 2.99 -5.77
C THR A 73 -1.25 4.47 -5.55
N GLU A 74 -2.46 4.78 -5.06
CA GLU A 74 -2.87 6.16 -4.76
C GLU A 74 -2.02 6.74 -3.62
N LYS A 75 -1.88 6.03 -2.50
CA LYS A 75 -1.09 6.49 -1.34
C LYS A 75 0.39 6.71 -1.65
N THR A 76 1.00 5.80 -2.40
CA THR A 76 2.41 5.93 -2.80
C THR A 76 2.61 7.12 -3.74
N SER A 77 1.68 7.36 -4.67
CA SER A 77 1.71 8.54 -5.54
C SER A 77 1.54 9.85 -4.75
N GLU A 78 0.64 9.91 -3.76
CA GLU A 78 0.46 11.09 -2.90
C GLU A 78 1.72 11.40 -2.09
N LYS A 79 2.35 10.35 -1.52
CA LYS A 79 3.60 10.46 -0.76
C LYS A 79 4.73 11.02 -1.63
N ASP A 80 4.87 10.56 -2.87
CA ASP A 80 5.87 11.09 -3.80
C ASP A 80 5.64 12.57 -4.12
N VAL A 81 4.40 12.98 -4.35
CA VAL A 81 4.06 14.40 -4.57
C VAL A 81 4.41 15.24 -3.33
N LEU A 82 4.04 14.77 -2.13
CA LEU A 82 4.34 15.48 -0.89
C LEU A 82 5.85 15.63 -0.68
N ASN A 83 6.62 14.57 -0.93
CA ASN A 83 8.08 14.59 -0.84
C ASN A 83 8.70 15.63 -1.78
N VAL A 84 8.20 15.72 -3.01
CA VAL A 84 8.64 16.74 -3.98
C VAL A 84 8.29 18.15 -3.50
N VAL A 85 7.05 18.38 -3.06
CA VAL A 85 6.59 19.71 -2.58
C VAL A 85 7.40 20.17 -1.37
N GLN A 86 7.66 19.28 -0.41
CA GLN A 86 8.49 19.57 0.76
C GLN A 86 9.94 19.87 0.39
N ALA A 87 10.52 19.11 -0.54
CA ALA A 87 11.88 19.34 -1.03
C ALA A 87 12.01 20.72 -1.70
N VAL A 88 11.05 21.11 -2.54
CA VAL A 88 11.03 22.43 -3.21
C VAL A 88 10.88 23.57 -2.20
N SER A 89 10.02 23.41 -1.19
CA SER A 89 9.82 24.43 -0.14
C SER A 89 11.11 24.70 0.65
N ARG A 90 11.91 23.67 0.96
CA ARG A 90 13.21 23.83 1.66
C ARG A 90 14.24 24.60 0.84
N VAL A 91 14.24 24.48 -0.50
CA VAL A 91 15.16 25.20 -1.38
C VAL A 91 14.85 26.71 -1.41
N ALA A 92 13.57 27.09 -1.37
CA ALA A 92 13.16 28.50 -1.43
C ALA A 92 13.54 29.30 -0.17
N VAL A 93 13.63 28.66 1.00
CA VAL A 93 13.93 29.34 2.29
C VAL A 93 15.45 29.56 2.49
N GLY A 94 16.31 28.77 1.84
CA GLY A 94 17.77 28.86 1.99
C GLY A 94 18.46 30.03 1.27
N ALA A 95 17.74 30.79 0.42
CA ALA A 95 18.34 31.81 -0.45
C ALA A 95 18.35 33.25 0.12
N SER A 96 17.91 33.50 1.37
CA SER A 96 17.82 34.86 1.92
C SER A 96 18.80 35.22 3.04
N VAL A 97 19.72 34.33 3.45
CA VAL A 97 20.72 34.66 4.47
C VAL A 97 22.05 35.02 3.80
N GLY A 98 22.14 36.24 3.28
CA GLY A 98 23.36 36.76 2.67
C GLY A 98 23.18 38.19 2.16
N GLY A 99 23.15 39.15 3.08
CA GLY A 99 23.12 40.59 2.80
C GLY A 99 23.13 41.42 4.07
#